data_AF-A0A5J5Q9F4-F1
#
_entry.id   AF-A0A5J5Q9F4-F1
#
_cell.length_a   1.000
_cell.length_b   1.000
_cell.length_c   1.000
_cell.angle_alpha   90.00
_cell.angle_beta   90.00
_cell.angle_gamma   90.00
#
_symmetry.space_group_name_H-M   'P 1'
#
loop_
_entity.id
_entity.type
_entity.pdbx_description
1 polymer ?
#
loop_
_entity_poly.entity_id
_entity_poly.type
_entity_poly.pdbx_seq_one_letter_code
_entity_poly.pdbx_strand_id
1 'polypeptide(L)'
;MSQHLETVIKSRIPGIQSLINKTIAELETELSRLGKPIAADAGGKLYTIMEICRIFYQNFREHLDGVRTGGDKVYNVFNNQLPATLKRLQFDMQLSMENIRKLITEADGYQPHLIAPEQGYRCLIESTLVTIRGPAEAAVDATHSILKDLVHKAMSETPQKRLSALLNEDPAIMERRSALAKRLELYRSAQAEIDTVAWSK
;
A
#
# COMPACT_ATOMS: atom_id res chain seq x y z
N MET A 1 67.00 -5.03 25.41
CA MET A 1 65.69 -4.67 25.99
C MET A 1 64.67 -4.31 24.91
N SER A 2 64.92 -3.31 24.05
CA SER A 2 64.00 -2.92 22.95
C SER A 2 63.65 -4.06 21.97
N GLN A 3 64.65 -4.79 21.43
CA GLN A 3 64.41 -5.89 20.48
C GLN A 3 63.60 -7.07 21.06
N HIS A 4 63.73 -7.32 22.37
CA HIS A 4 62.99 -8.40 23.04
C HIS A 4 61.51 -8.04 23.15
N LEU A 5 61.20 -6.79 23.55
CA LEU A 5 59.84 -6.25 23.57
C LEU A 5 59.20 -6.28 22.18
N GLU A 6 59.92 -5.84 21.15
CA GLU A 6 59.44 -5.85 19.76
C GLU A 6 59.12 -7.29 19.28
N THR A 7 59.98 -8.26 19.59
CA THR A 7 59.76 -9.68 19.26
C THR A 7 58.53 -10.23 19.97
N VAL A 8 58.36 -9.92 21.25
CA VAL A 8 57.19 -10.34 22.03
C VAL A 8 55.92 -9.72 21.48
N ILE A 9 55.92 -8.42 21.14
CA ILE A 9 54.77 -7.73 20.56
C ILE A 9 54.38 -8.36 19.21
N LYS A 10 55.35 -8.55 18.30
CA LYS A 10 55.11 -9.19 16.99
C LYS A 10 54.54 -10.61 17.12
N SER A 11 54.99 -11.38 18.11
CA SER A 11 54.48 -12.73 18.36
C SER A 11 53.01 -12.76 18.83
N ARG A 12 52.50 -11.66 19.40
CA ARG A 12 51.12 -11.56 19.91
C ARG A 12 50.13 -11.00 18.89
N ILE A 13 50.60 -10.21 17.91
CA ILE A 13 49.76 -9.57 16.88
C ILE A 13 48.81 -10.57 16.17
N PRO A 14 49.28 -11.74 15.66
CA PRO A 14 48.39 -12.69 14.98
C PRO A 14 47.26 -13.22 15.87
N GLY A 15 47.53 -13.39 17.17
CA GLY A 15 46.52 -13.81 18.15
C GLY A 15 45.47 -12.73 18.39
N ILE A 16 45.88 -11.47 18.47
CA ILE A 16 44.97 -10.33 18.60
C ILE A 16 44.13 -10.17 17.33
N GLN A 17 44.74 -10.28 16.14
CA GLN A 17 44.04 -10.20 14.86
C GLN A 17 42.99 -11.31 14.72
N SER A 18 43.33 -12.55 15.11
CA SER A 18 42.37 -13.66 15.14
C SER A 18 41.19 -13.39 16.08
N LEU A 19 41.45 -12.85 17.27
CA LEU A 19 40.40 -12.50 18.23
C LEU A 19 39.47 -11.40 17.71
N ILE A 20 40.02 -10.37 17.09
CA ILE A 20 39.25 -9.27 16.49
C ILE A 20 38.37 -9.80 15.35
N ASN A 21 38.94 -10.57 14.42
CA ASN A 21 38.20 -11.15 13.31
C ASN A 21 37.05 -12.05 13.79
N LYS A 22 37.30 -12.87 14.81
CA LYS A 22 36.26 -13.70 15.43
C LYS A 22 35.15 -12.85 16.05
N THR A 23 35.52 -11.80 16.78
CA THR A 23 34.56 -10.91 17.44
C THR A 23 33.73 -10.13 16.42
N ILE A 24 34.33 -9.67 15.31
CA ILE A 24 33.62 -9.05 14.18
C ILE A 24 32.57 -10.00 13.61
N ALA A 25 32.94 -11.24 13.31
CA ALA A 25 32.03 -12.24 12.76
C ALA A 25 30.85 -12.56 13.71
N GLU A 26 31.12 -12.64 15.02
CA GLU A 26 30.07 -12.82 16.04
C GLU A 26 29.11 -11.62 16.09
N LEU A 27 29.64 -10.40 16.06
CA LEU A 27 28.84 -9.16 16.06
C LEU A 27 27.98 -9.02 14.79
N GLU A 28 28.53 -9.36 13.62
CA GLU A 28 27.82 -9.35 12.34
C GLU A 28 26.69 -10.39 12.31
N THR A 29 26.94 -11.57 12.86
CA THR A 29 25.93 -12.64 12.99
C THR A 29 24.80 -12.19 13.91
N GLU A 30 25.12 -11.55 15.04
CA GLU A 30 24.12 -11.05 15.97
C GLU A 30 23.31 -9.89 15.38
N LEU A 31 23.96 -8.94 14.70
CA LEU A 31 23.28 -7.85 13.97
C LEU A 31 22.36 -8.39 12.88
N SER A 32 22.79 -9.41 12.15
CA SER A 32 21.98 -10.08 11.12
C SER A 32 20.74 -10.74 11.72
N ARG A 33 20.87 -11.35 12.90
CA ARG A 33 19.73 -11.92 13.64
C ARG A 33 18.73 -10.86 14.11
N LEU A 34 19.21 -9.67 14.48
CA LEU A 34 18.36 -8.55 14.93
C LEU A 34 17.71 -7.80 13.76
N GLY A 35 18.19 -7.93 12.53
CA GLY A 35 17.63 -7.27 11.34
C GLY A 35 18.14 -5.84 11.11
N LYS A 36 17.62 -5.18 10.07
CA LYS A 36 18.08 -3.84 9.66
C LYS A 36 17.63 -2.75 10.64
N PRO A 37 18.47 -1.72 10.91
CA PRO A 37 18.08 -0.58 11.72
C PRO A 37 16.94 0.21 11.08
N ILE A 38 15.95 0.55 11.89
CA ILE A 38 14.99 1.64 11.62
C ILE A 38 15.55 2.86 12.33
N ALA A 39 15.36 4.05 11.77
CA ALA A 39 15.90 5.26 12.38
C ALA A 39 15.39 5.44 13.82
N ALA A 40 16.32 5.73 14.73
CA ALA A 40 16.05 5.75 16.17
C ALA A 40 15.36 7.04 16.62
N ASP A 41 15.63 8.16 15.94
CA ASP A 41 15.04 9.45 16.23
C ASP A 41 13.66 9.62 15.58
N ALA A 42 12.85 10.52 16.15
CA ALA A 42 11.50 10.79 15.66
C ALA A 42 11.47 11.26 14.19
N GLY A 43 12.51 11.99 13.75
CA GLY A 43 12.62 12.50 12.38
C GLY A 43 12.82 11.38 11.37
N GLY A 44 13.73 10.44 11.64
CA GLY A 44 13.94 9.30 10.77
C GLY A 44 12.77 8.31 10.75
N LYS A 45 12.03 8.15 11.86
CA LYS A 45 10.77 7.38 11.87
C LYS A 45 9.71 8.03 10.97
N LEU A 46 9.56 9.36 11.07
CA LEU A 46 8.65 10.12 10.20
C LEU A 46 9.04 9.98 8.72
N TYR A 47 10.33 10.11 8.39
CA TYR A 47 10.83 9.91 7.04
C TYR A 47 10.48 8.51 6.51
N THR A 48 10.67 7.47 7.33
CA THR A 48 10.35 6.09 6.95
C THR A 48 8.84 5.92 6.68
N ILE A 49 7.98 6.50 7.51
CA ILE A 49 6.52 6.49 7.28
C ILE A 49 6.18 7.21 5.97
N MET A 50 6.74 8.39 5.75
CA MET A 50 6.52 9.16 4.52
C MET A 50 6.97 8.39 3.27
N GLU A 51 8.11 7.70 3.34
CA GLU A 51 8.60 6.88 2.24
C GLU A 51 7.66 5.70 1.96
N ILE A 52 7.16 5.02 3.00
CA ILE A 52 6.18 3.94 2.85
C ILE A 52 4.88 4.46 2.23
N CYS A 53 4.36 5.60 2.68
CA CYS A 53 3.18 6.23 2.09
C CYS A 53 3.39 6.60 0.62
N ARG A 54 4.57 7.13 0.28
CA ARG A 54 4.93 7.48 -1.10
C ARG A 54 5.00 6.25 -2.00
N ILE A 55 5.61 5.16 -1.53
CA ILE A 55 5.68 3.88 -2.26
C ILE A 55 4.27 3.31 -2.48
N PHE A 56 3.44 3.28 -1.43
CA PHE A 56 2.05 2.83 -1.55
C PHE A 56 1.29 3.65 -2.59
N TYR A 57 1.38 4.98 -2.53
CA TYR A 57 0.70 5.87 -3.47
C TYR A 57 1.17 5.64 -4.90
N GLN A 58 2.48 5.49 -5.12
CA GLN A 58 3.03 5.20 -6.45
C GLN A 58 2.50 3.87 -6.99
N ASN A 59 2.53 2.80 -6.19
CA ASN A 59 2.01 1.49 -6.57
C ASN A 59 0.52 1.56 -6.87
N PHE A 60 -0.28 2.22 -6.03
CA PHE A 60 -1.72 2.38 -6.25
C PHE A 60 -2.01 3.15 -7.55
N ARG A 61 -1.29 4.24 -7.79
CA ARG A 61 -1.41 5.03 -9.02
C ARG A 61 -1.07 4.21 -10.27
N GLU A 62 -0.02 3.40 -10.22
CA GLU A 62 0.35 2.51 -11.34
C GLU A 62 -0.70 1.43 -11.61
N HIS A 63 -1.39 0.96 -10.57
CA HIS A 63 -2.50 0.03 -10.71
C HIS A 63 -3.75 0.67 -11.31
N LEU A 64 -4.03 1.92 -10.95
CA LEU A 64 -5.21 2.66 -11.40
C LEU A 64 -5.04 3.23 -12.80
N ASP A 65 -4.00 4.05 -13.02
CA ASP A 65 -3.81 4.85 -14.24
C ASP A 65 -2.58 4.44 -15.06
N GLY A 66 -1.84 3.41 -14.62
CA GLY A 66 -0.65 2.93 -15.34
C GLY A 66 -0.97 1.96 -16.47
N VAL A 67 0.01 1.14 -16.84
CA VAL A 67 -0.11 0.09 -17.89
C VAL A 67 -1.03 -1.07 -17.44
N ARG A 68 -1.46 -1.08 -16.17
CA ARG A 68 -2.28 -2.15 -15.58
C ARG A 68 -3.77 -1.92 -15.84
N THR A 69 -4.57 -2.98 -15.71
CA THR A 69 -6.00 -3.00 -16.11
C THR A 69 -6.97 -2.34 -15.11
N GLY A 70 -6.49 -1.65 -14.07
CA GLY A 70 -7.37 -1.09 -13.03
C GLY A 70 -8.34 -0.03 -13.57
N GLY A 71 -7.80 1.00 -14.22
CA GLY A 71 -8.59 2.07 -14.84
C GLY A 71 -9.46 1.56 -15.98
N ASP A 72 -8.95 0.64 -16.81
CA ASP A 72 -9.72 0.02 -17.88
C ASP A 72 -10.94 -0.76 -17.36
N LYS A 73 -10.81 -1.44 -16.21
CA LYS A 73 -11.96 -2.09 -15.55
C LYS A 73 -13.01 -1.10 -15.08
N VAL A 74 -12.60 0.02 -14.47
CA VAL A 74 -13.53 1.08 -14.04
C VAL A 74 -14.21 1.70 -15.26
N TYR A 75 -13.46 1.98 -16.32
CA TYR A 75 -13.99 2.46 -17.59
C TYR A 75 -15.03 1.48 -18.16
N ASN A 76 -14.72 0.18 -18.18
CA ASN A 76 -15.63 -0.84 -18.68
C ASN A 76 -16.96 -0.91 -17.89
N VAL A 77 -16.95 -0.66 -16.58
CA VAL A 77 -18.17 -0.61 -15.77
C VAL A 77 -19.10 0.50 -16.29
N PHE A 78 -18.60 1.71 -16.46
CA PHE A 78 -19.44 2.86 -16.84
C PHE A 78 -19.72 2.96 -18.34
N ASN A 79 -18.78 2.56 -19.19
CA ASN A 79 -18.91 2.74 -20.64
C ASN A 79 -19.54 1.53 -21.34
N ASN A 80 -19.50 0.34 -20.71
CA ASN A 80 -20.04 -0.88 -21.31
C ASN A 80 -21.12 -1.52 -20.44
N GLN A 81 -20.82 -1.87 -19.19
CA GLN A 81 -21.73 -2.66 -18.35
C GLN A 81 -23.00 -1.90 -17.96
N LEU A 82 -22.86 -0.66 -17.50
CA LEU A 82 -24.00 0.18 -17.12
C LEU A 82 -24.92 0.45 -18.32
N PRO A 83 -24.43 0.94 -19.48
CA PRO A 83 -25.26 1.10 -20.68
C PRO A 83 -25.94 -0.20 -21.13
N ALA A 84 -25.24 -1.34 -21.09
CA ALA A 84 -25.82 -2.63 -21.43
C ALA A 84 -26.93 -3.03 -20.44
N THR A 85 -26.79 -2.71 -19.16
CA THR A 85 -27.81 -2.98 -18.14
C THR A 85 -29.02 -2.07 -18.29
N LEU A 86 -28.80 -0.78 -18.57
CA LEU A 86 -29.89 0.16 -18.87
C LEU A 86 -30.68 -0.25 -20.13
N LYS A 87 -30.00 -0.71 -21.18
CA LYS A 87 -30.67 -1.23 -22.40
C LYS A 87 -31.48 -2.51 -22.16
N ARG A 88 -31.15 -3.28 -21.12
CA ARG A 88 -31.92 -4.48 -20.73
C ARG A 88 -33.15 -4.14 -19.89
N LEU A 89 -33.27 -2.91 -19.37
CA LEU A 89 -34.51 -2.45 -18.75
C LEU A 89 -35.60 -2.46 -19.82
N GLN A 90 -36.69 -3.16 -19.56
CA GLN A 90 -37.81 -3.29 -20.50
C GLN A 90 -38.70 -2.06 -20.49
N PHE A 91 -38.15 -0.90 -20.88
CA PHE A 91 -38.91 0.35 -20.95
C PHE A 91 -40.08 0.25 -21.91
N ASP A 92 -39.97 -0.51 -23.01
CA ASP A 92 -41.07 -0.74 -23.96
C ASP A 92 -42.31 -1.35 -23.29
N MET A 93 -42.10 -2.24 -22.31
CA MET A 93 -43.19 -2.86 -21.56
C MET A 93 -43.76 -1.89 -20.53
N GLN A 94 -42.90 -1.17 -19.80
CA GLN A 94 -43.31 -0.20 -18.78
C GLN A 94 -44.05 1.00 -19.38
N LEU A 95 -43.62 1.47 -20.55
CA LEU A 95 -44.17 2.60 -21.29
C LEU A 95 -45.16 2.16 -22.37
N SER A 96 -45.74 0.96 -22.26
CA SER A 96 -46.81 0.53 -23.15
C SER A 96 -48.05 1.41 -22.98
N MET A 97 -48.81 1.61 -24.07
CA MET A 97 -50.01 2.47 -24.05
C MET A 97 -51.05 2.03 -23.02
N GLU A 98 -51.13 0.73 -22.73
CA GLU A 98 -52.01 0.17 -21.70
C GLU A 98 -51.57 0.60 -20.30
N ASN A 99 -50.29 0.45 -19.97
CA ASN A 99 -49.73 0.85 -18.68
C ASN A 99 -49.78 2.36 -18.49
N ILE A 100 -49.46 3.14 -19.53
CA ILE A 100 -49.53 4.61 -19.48
C ILE A 100 -50.97 5.06 -19.23
N ARG A 101 -51.95 4.54 -19.97
CA ARG A 101 -53.36 4.92 -19.80
C ARG A 101 -53.85 4.58 -18.39
N LYS A 102 -53.51 3.38 -17.90
CA LYS A 102 -53.86 2.95 -16.54
C LYS A 102 -53.26 3.89 -15.50
N LEU A 103 -51.95 4.13 -15.56
CA LEU A 103 -51.22 4.95 -14.59
C LEU A 103 -51.69 6.41 -14.58
N ILE A 104 -51.91 7.01 -15.76
CA ILE A 104 -52.44 8.38 -15.86
C ILE A 104 -53.86 8.45 -15.29
N THR A 105 -54.73 7.49 -15.61
CA THR A 105 -56.10 7.47 -15.09
C THR A 105 -56.13 7.27 -13.58
N GLU A 106 -55.22 6.47 -13.02
CA GLU A 106 -55.08 6.28 -11.57
C GLU A 106 -54.55 7.53 -10.86
N ALA A 107 -53.64 8.27 -11.48
CA ALA A 107 -52.99 9.43 -10.87
C ALA A 107 -53.82 10.72 -10.96
N ASP A 108 -54.41 11.03 -12.13
CA ASP A 108 -55.17 12.26 -12.37
C ASP A 108 -56.69 12.04 -12.37
N GLY A 109 -57.16 10.79 -12.38
CA GLY A 109 -58.58 10.47 -12.54
C GLY A 109 -59.08 10.72 -13.98
N TYR A 110 -60.41 10.74 -14.14
CA TYR A 110 -61.03 11.11 -15.41
C TYR A 110 -60.89 12.63 -15.63
N GLN A 111 -60.11 13.05 -16.63
CA GLN A 111 -59.95 14.46 -17.02
C GLN A 111 -60.74 14.77 -18.30
N PRO A 112 -61.92 15.40 -18.21
CA PRO A 112 -62.65 15.86 -19.37
C PRO A 112 -62.04 17.17 -19.91
N HIS A 113 -61.07 17.02 -20.82
CA HIS A 113 -60.62 17.98 -21.84
C HIS A 113 -59.98 19.32 -21.36
N LEU A 114 -58.82 19.63 -21.98
CA LEU A 114 -57.97 20.86 -21.89
C LEU A 114 -56.94 20.99 -20.76
N ILE A 115 -56.85 20.06 -19.80
CA ILE A 115 -55.78 20.09 -18.79
C ILE A 115 -54.84 18.90 -19.01
N ALA A 116 -53.54 19.16 -19.00
CA ALA A 116 -52.52 18.13 -19.09
C ALA A 116 -52.53 17.26 -17.81
N PRO A 117 -52.38 15.93 -17.91
CA PRO A 117 -52.28 15.03 -16.76
C PRO A 117 -50.90 15.15 -16.08
N GLU A 118 -50.68 16.26 -15.40
CA GLU A 118 -49.41 16.61 -14.75
C GLU A 118 -48.99 15.56 -13.72
N GLN A 119 -49.93 14.99 -12.96
CA GLN A 119 -49.59 14.03 -11.93
C GLN A 119 -49.25 12.66 -12.52
N GLY A 120 -49.94 12.26 -13.59
CA GLY A 120 -49.70 11.06 -14.36
C GLY A 120 -48.33 11.10 -15.05
N TYR A 121 -47.96 12.23 -15.66
CA TYR A 121 -46.61 12.40 -16.20
C TYR A 121 -45.54 12.34 -15.12
N ARG A 122 -45.76 12.98 -13.97
CA ARG A 122 -44.83 12.92 -12.83
C ARG A 122 -44.65 11.48 -12.34
N CYS A 123 -45.75 10.76 -12.08
CA CYS A 123 -45.68 9.37 -11.65
C CYS A 123 -45.04 8.45 -12.70
N LEU A 124 -45.28 8.68 -13.99
CA LEU A 124 -44.65 7.90 -15.07
C LEU A 124 -43.13 8.09 -15.06
N ILE A 125 -42.67 9.33 -14.95
CA ILE A 125 -41.24 9.67 -14.87
C ILE A 125 -40.62 9.07 -13.61
N GLU A 126 -41.26 9.24 -12.46
CA GLU A 126 -40.79 8.69 -11.18
C GLU A 126 -40.68 7.16 -11.22
N SER A 127 -41.71 6.47 -11.71
CA SER A 127 -41.70 5.01 -11.87
C SER A 127 -40.57 4.54 -12.79
N THR A 128 -40.28 5.30 -13.84
CA THR A 128 -39.19 5.00 -14.78
C THR A 128 -37.82 5.28 -14.16
N LEU A 129 -37.67 6.36 -13.38
CA LEU A 129 -36.42 6.71 -12.71
C LEU A 129 -36.05 5.69 -11.62
N VAL A 130 -37.04 5.15 -10.91
CA VAL A 130 -36.81 4.14 -9.86
C VAL A 130 -36.15 2.88 -10.43
N THR A 131 -36.44 2.49 -11.67
CA THR A 131 -35.87 1.27 -12.28
C THR A 131 -34.40 1.42 -12.65
N ILE A 132 -33.93 2.66 -12.83
CA ILE A 132 -32.53 3.00 -13.10
C ILE A 132 -31.66 2.89 -11.85
N ARG A 133 -32.26 3.00 -10.66
CA ARG A 133 -31.54 2.95 -9.37
C ARG A 133 -30.71 1.68 -9.22
N GLY A 134 -31.30 0.51 -9.47
CA GLY A 134 -30.61 -0.79 -9.31
C GLY A 134 -29.35 -0.91 -10.19
N PRO A 135 -29.44 -0.67 -11.51
CA PRO A 135 -28.27 -0.62 -12.38
C PRO A 135 -27.19 0.40 -11.95
N ALA A 136 -27.60 1.57 -11.46
CA ALA A 136 -26.67 2.59 -10.99
C ALA A 136 -25.93 2.15 -9.71
N GLU A 137 -26.66 1.61 -8.72
CA GLU A 137 -26.09 1.05 -7.50
C GLU A 137 -25.10 -0.08 -7.82
N ALA A 138 -25.48 -1.01 -8.69
CA ALA A 138 -24.61 -2.10 -9.12
C ALA A 138 -23.30 -1.61 -9.79
N ALA A 139 -23.36 -0.53 -10.59
CA ALA A 139 -22.17 0.06 -11.20
C ALA A 139 -21.23 0.68 -10.16
N VAL A 140 -21.79 1.36 -9.15
CA VAL A 140 -21.02 1.92 -8.03
C VAL A 140 -20.38 0.81 -7.20
N ASP A 141 -21.14 -0.24 -6.87
CA ASP A 141 -20.64 -1.39 -6.11
C ASP A 141 -19.52 -2.13 -6.85
N ALA A 142 -19.66 -2.32 -8.16
CA ALA A 142 -18.62 -2.92 -9.00
C ALA A 142 -17.34 -2.07 -8.98
N THR A 143 -17.46 -0.75 -9.10
CA THR A 143 -16.32 0.17 -9.04
C THR A 143 -15.68 0.17 -7.65
N HIS A 144 -16.48 0.16 -6.58
CA HIS A 144 -15.98 0.04 -5.22
C HIS A 144 -15.17 -1.24 -5.02
N SER A 145 -15.69 -2.39 -5.50
CA SER A 145 -14.97 -3.67 -5.43
C SER A 145 -13.64 -3.61 -6.18
N ILE A 146 -13.62 -3.04 -7.39
CA ILE A 146 -12.39 -2.88 -8.17
C ILE A 146 -11.37 -2.04 -7.39
N LEU A 147 -11.76 -0.85 -6.91
CA LEU A 147 -10.87 0.04 -6.18
C LEU A 147 -10.33 -0.61 -4.90
N LYS A 148 -11.19 -1.34 -4.18
CA LYS A 148 -10.78 -2.10 -2.98
C LYS A 148 -9.73 -3.16 -3.32
N ASP A 149 -9.90 -3.90 -4.41
CA ASP A 149 -8.91 -4.88 -4.86
C ASP A 149 -7.57 -4.22 -5.24
N LEU A 150 -7.61 -3.06 -5.91
CA LEU A 150 -6.40 -2.31 -6.25
C LEU A 150 -5.66 -1.84 -5.00
N VAL A 151 -6.38 -1.36 -3.98
CA VAL A 151 -5.78 -0.99 -2.68
C VAL A 151 -5.08 -2.19 -2.05
N HIS A 152 -5.74 -3.36 -1.98
CA HIS A 152 -5.12 -4.55 -1.40
C HIS A 152 -3.86 -4.98 -2.15
N LYS A 153 -3.86 -4.92 -3.48
CA LYS A 153 -2.68 -5.22 -4.30
C LYS A 153 -1.55 -4.22 -4.05
N ALA A 154 -1.84 -2.92 -4.09
CA ALA A 154 -0.87 -1.88 -3.80
C ALA A 154 -0.28 -2.01 -2.40
N MET A 155 -1.11 -2.35 -1.40
CA MET A 155 -0.64 -2.65 -0.04
C MET A 155 0.28 -3.87 -0.01
N SER A 156 -0.02 -4.94 -0.75
CA SER A 156 0.81 -6.16 -0.77
C SER A 156 2.20 -5.94 -1.38
N GLU A 157 2.32 -4.99 -2.32
CA GLU A 157 3.57 -4.57 -2.95
C GLU A 157 4.31 -3.49 -2.15
N THR A 158 3.66 -2.91 -1.14
CA THR A 158 4.27 -1.95 -0.21
C THR A 158 5.03 -2.73 0.87
N PRO A 159 6.23 -2.29 1.33
CA PRO A 159 7.01 -2.98 2.35
C PRO A 159 6.37 -2.94 3.75
N GLN A 160 5.28 -3.69 3.95
CA GLN A 160 4.49 -3.79 5.19
C GLN A 160 5.35 -4.23 6.39
N LYS A 161 6.35 -5.08 6.14
CA LYS A 161 7.29 -5.55 7.18
C LYS A 161 8.12 -4.42 7.78
N ARG A 162 8.42 -3.35 7.02
CA ARG A 162 9.13 -2.18 7.55
C ARG A 162 8.20 -1.34 8.43
N LEU A 163 6.93 -1.22 8.06
CA LEU A 163 5.94 -0.50 8.88
C LEU A 163 5.65 -1.25 10.18
N SER A 164 5.41 -2.56 10.11
CA SER A 164 5.15 -3.38 11.29
C SER A 164 6.37 -3.48 12.20
N ALA A 165 7.59 -3.55 11.65
CA ALA A 165 8.80 -3.43 12.43
C ALA A 165 8.89 -2.04 13.08
N LEU A 166 8.64 -0.94 12.36
CA LEU A 166 8.69 0.42 12.94
C LEU A 166 7.71 0.62 14.10
N LEU A 167 6.52 0.02 14.00
CA LEU A 167 5.47 0.11 15.02
C LEU A 167 5.69 -0.83 16.21
N ASN A 168 6.33 -1.98 16.01
CA ASN A 168 6.52 -3.01 17.03
C ASN A 168 7.99 -3.18 17.47
N GLU A 169 8.90 -2.29 17.05
CA GLU A 169 10.31 -2.40 17.42
C GLU A 169 10.48 -2.11 18.90
N ASP A 170 10.85 -3.13 19.65
CA ASP A 170 11.16 -3.05 21.06
C ASP A 170 12.33 -2.05 21.26
N PRO A 171 12.16 -1.00 22.08
CA PRO A 171 13.22 -0.06 22.40
C PRO A 171 14.53 -0.74 22.86
N ALA A 172 14.44 -1.86 23.58
CA ALA A 172 15.60 -2.61 24.03
C ALA A 172 16.34 -3.30 22.87
N ILE A 173 15.61 -3.77 21.85
CA ILE A 173 16.21 -4.35 20.64
C ILE A 173 16.88 -3.26 19.80
N MET A 174 16.26 -2.08 19.69
CA MET A 174 16.84 -0.92 19.01
C MET A 174 18.15 -0.46 19.69
N GLU A 175 18.14 -0.33 21.02
CA GLU A 175 19.32 0.06 21.80
C GLU A 175 20.43 -0.99 21.70
N ARG A 176 20.09 -2.28 21.81
CA ARG A 176 21.03 -3.39 21.62
C ARG A 176 21.65 -3.36 20.22
N ARG A 177 20.86 -3.14 19.16
CA ARG A 177 21.37 -3.04 17.78
C ARG A 177 22.33 -1.84 17.63
N SER A 178 21.99 -0.69 18.21
CA SER A 178 22.85 0.49 18.21
C SER A 178 24.18 0.24 18.93
N ALA A 179 24.14 -0.39 20.10
CA ALA A 179 25.33 -0.73 20.87
C ALA A 179 26.23 -1.71 20.13
N LEU A 180 25.66 -2.77 19.53
CA LEU A 180 26.42 -3.75 18.74
C LEU A 180 27.05 -3.11 17.50
N ALA A 181 26.32 -2.23 16.79
CA ALA A 181 26.84 -1.52 15.62
C ALA A 181 28.03 -0.61 15.97
N LYS A 182 27.92 0.16 17.07
CA LYS A 182 29.04 0.97 17.58
C LYS A 182 30.25 0.10 17.95
N ARG A 183 30.00 -1.04 18.60
CA ARG A 183 31.08 -1.95 18.99
C ARG A 183 31.76 -2.58 17.77
N LEU A 184 30.98 -2.96 16.75
CA LEU A 184 31.50 -3.49 15.49
C LEU A 184 32.41 -2.47 14.79
N GLU A 185 32.02 -1.20 14.76
CA GLU A 185 32.82 -0.12 14.17
C GLU A 185 34.18 0.03 14.88
N LEU A 186 34.19 -0.01 16.21
CA LEU A 186 35.43 0.02 17.00
C LEU A 186 36.36 -1.15 16.65
N TYR A 187 35.81 -2.36 16.53
CA TYR A 187 36.60 -3.54 16.16
C TYR A 187 37.11 -3.47 14.71
N ARG A 188 36.34 -2.89 13.77
CA ARG A 188 36.80 -2.64 12.40
C ARG A 188 37.90 -1.59 12.34
N SER A 189 37.81 -0.52 13.13
CA SER A 189 38.91 0.44 13.29
C SER A 189 40.17 -0.24 13.83
N ALA A 190 40.03 -1.04 14.89
CA ALA A 190 41.14 -1.79 15.47
C ALA A 190 41.76 -2.79 14.48
N GLN A 191 40.94 -3.44 13.65
CA GLN A 191 41.41 -4.32 12.58
C GLN A 191 42.24 -3.55 11.55
N ALA A 192 41.75 -2.40 11.08
CA ALA A 192 42.46 -1.55 10.12
C ALA A 192 43.79 -1.01 10.68
N GLU A 193 43.82 -0.61 11.95
CA GLU A 193 45.04 -0.18 12.64
C GLU A 193 46.06 -1.32 12.75
N ILE A 194 45.63 -2.52 13.12
CA ILE A 194 46.51 -3.70 13.20
C ILE A 194 47.04 -4.09 11.83
N ASP A 195 46.19 -4.08 10.80
CA ASP A 195 46.64 -4.39 9.44
C ASP A 195 47.66 -3.35 8.95
N THR A 196 47.46 -2.06 9.28
CA THR A 196 48.43 -1.00 8.96
C THR A 196 49.79 -1.24 9.64
N VAL A 197 49.80 -1.70 10.90
CA VAL A 197 51.03 -1.99 11.67
C VAL A 197 51.67 -3.33 11.29
N ALA A 198 50.87 -4.33 10.93
CA ALA A 198 51.33 -5.67 10.55
C ALA A 198 52.04 -5.67 9.18
N TRP A 199 51.65 -4.74 8.29
CA TRP A 199 52.20 -4.59 6.95
C TRP A 199 53.23 -3.44 6.80
N SER A 200 53.49 -2.64 7.85
CA SER A 200 54.54 -1.62 7.85
C SER A 200 55.93 -2.21 8.18
N LYS A 201 56.34 -3.19 7.37
CA LYS A 201 57.71 -3.67 7.26
C LYS A 201 58.38 -3.13 6.00
#